data_AF-A0A536G908-F1
#
_entry.id   AF-A0A536G908-F1
#
_cell.length_a   1.000
_cell.length_b   1.000
_cell.length_c   1.000
_cell.angle_alpha   90.00
_cell.angle_beta   90.00
_cell.angle_gamma   90.00
#
_symmetry.space_group_name_H-M   'P 1'
#
loop_
_entity.id
_entity.type
_entity.pdbx_description
1 polymer ?
#
loop_
_entity_poly.entity_id
_entity_poly.type
_entity_poly.pdbx_seq_one_letter_code
_entity_poly.pdbx_strand_id
1 'polypeptide(L)'
;MPAAREVRTAAQANQEDVFYGQTVIMWARWSVIVTGIVLVLWTSTNVSLLTQTMPFFLVLMAVNFFLHGRYVMGSPLNRVVVIVASVIDLVLITAIVVLWPGSHGLHNQFYVLYFPVVFAFALVFTRRIEAAYTVLAILLYLGACLFTGTVPFDLGSDDKVLVMRVIVIAAMGFLGNYYFRIQRDRLVQASRGDRSTLSEIRGGLAH
;
A
#
# COMPACT_ATOMS: atom_id res chain seq x y z
N MET A 1 -36.91 -9.16 23.82
CA MET A 1 -36.53 -7.74 23.60
C MET A 1 -35.49 -7.70 22.49
N PRO A 2 -35.76 -7.10 21.32
CA PRO A 2 -34.76 -6.98 20.27
C PRO A 2 -33.76 -5.89 20.66
N ALA A 3 -32.47 -6.23 20.68
CA ALA A 3 -31.39 -5.31 21.01
C ALA A 3 -31.43 -4.10 20.06
N ALA A 4 -31.47 -2.90 20.62
CA ALA A 4 -31.39 -1.66 19.86
C ALA A 4 -30.11 -1.68 19.01
N ARG A 5 -30.26 -1.67 17.69
CA ARG A 5 -29.14 -1.60 16.74
C ARG A 5 -28.49 -0.23 16.92
N GLU A 6 -27.43 -0.15 17.72
CA GLU A 6 -26.70 1.08 18.00
C GLU A 6 -26.39 1.82 16.70
N VAL A 7 -26.68 3.12 16.68
CA VAL A 7 -26.30 4.01 15.59
C VAL A 7 -24.77 4.10 15.64
N ARG A 8 -24.10 3.29 14.81
CA ARG A 8 -22.63 3.23 14.75
C ARG A 8 -22.06 4.63 14.59
N THR A 9 -21.16 5.00 15.50
CA THR A 9 -20.56 6.34 15.48
C THR A 9 -19.52 6.42 14.36
N ALA A 10 -19.31 7.59 13.75
CA ALA A 10 -18.32 7.78 12.66
C ALA A 10 -16.90 7.29 13.03
N ALA A 11 -16.57 7.28 14.33
CA ALA A 11 -15.34 6.73 14.88
C ALA A 11 -15.26 5.19 14.77
N GLN A 12 -16.36 4.46 15.02
CA GLN A 12 -16.40 2.99 14.90
C GLN A 12 -16.31 2.54 13.44
N ALA A 13 -16.97 3.26 12.51
CA ALA A 13 -16.87 2.98 11.08
C ALA A 13 -15.42 3.15 10.56
N ASN A 14 -14.71 4.17 11.04
CA ASN A 14 -13.30 4.42 10.68
C ASN A 14 -12.35 3.38 11.28
N GLN A 15 -12.73 2.71 12.37
CA GLN A 15 -11.96 1.60 12.97
C GLN A 15 -12.22 0.29 12.23
N GLU A 16 -13.47 0.01 11.83
CA GLU A 16 -13.80 -1.14 10.98
C GLU A 16 -13.10 -1.05 9.60
N ASP A 17 -13.07 0.13 8.97
CA ASP A 17 -12.34 0.34 7.70
C ASP A 17 -10.83 0.06 7.85
N VAL A 18 -10.23 0.47 8.97
CA VAL A 18 -8.82 0.15 9.28
C VAL A 18 -8.63 -1.35 9.49
N PHE A 19 -9.59 -2.03 10.15
CA PHE A 19 -9.53 -3.47 10.40
C PHE A 19 -9.64 -4.30 9.12
N TYR A 20 -10.58 -3.98 8.21
CA TYR A 20 -10.67 -4.63 6.91
C TYR A 20 -9.50 -4.28 5.99
N GLY A 21 -9.05 -3.03 6.03
CA GLY A 21 -7.86 -2.58 5.31
C GLY A 21 -6.57 -3.26 5.78
N GLN A 22 -6.48 -3.64 7.05
CA GLN A 22 -5.31 -4.29 7.62
C GLN A 22 -4.95 -5.61 6.93
N THR A 23 -5.95 -6.40 6.55
CA THR A 23 -5.74 -7.64 5.79
C THR A 23 -5.19 -7.35 4.39
N VAL A 24 -5.67 -6.29 3.74
CA VAL A 24 -5.19 -5.87 2.41
C VAL A 24 -3.74 -5.40 2.46
N ILE A 25 -3.38 -4.56 3.43
CA ILE A 25 -1.99 -4.12 3.64
C ILE A 25 -1.07 -5.31 3.88
N MET A 26 -1.54 -6.29 4.65
CA MET A 26 -0.78 -7.51 4.93
C MET A 26 -0.52 -8.33 3.67
N TRP A 27 -1.52 -8.52 2.82
CA TRP A 27 -1.34 -9.23 1.55
C TRP A 27 -0.45 -8.47 0.57
N ALA A 28 -0.56 -7.15 0.52
CA ALA A 28 0.30 -6.33 -0.32
C ALA A 28 1.76 -6.36 0.13
N ARG A 29 1.98 -6.42 1.43
CA ARG A 29 3.30 -6.63 2.02
C ARG A 29 3.91 -7.97 1.62
N TRP A 30 3.13 -9.04 1.63
CA TRP A 30 3.57 -10.33 1.10
C TRP A 30 3.80 -10.30 -0.41
N SER A 31 3.00 -9.56 -1.18
CA SER A 31 3.23 -9.44 -2.63
C SER A 31 4.54 -8.72 -2.94
N VAL A 32 4.96 -7.72 -2.18
CA VAL A 32 6.28 -7.08 -2.32
C VAL A 32 7.41 -8.10 -2.14
N ILE A 33 7.32 -8.92 -1.10
CA ILE A 33 8.34 -9.95 -0.82
C ILE A 33 8.38 -10.96 -1.96
N VAL A 34 7.23 -11.48 -2.38
CA VAL A 34 7.14 -12.46 -3.48
C VAL A 34 7.64 -11.87 -4.79
N THR A 35 7.17 -10.67 -5.18
CA THR A 35 7.62 -9.99 -6.40
C THR A 35 9.11 -9.72 -6.35
N GLY A 36 9.63 -9.27 -5.21
CA GLY A 36 11.06 -9.02 -5.07
C GLY A 36 11.87 -10.32 -5.21
N ILE A 37 11.47 -11.42 -4.58
CA ILE A 37 12.12 -12.73 -4.73
C ILE A 37 12.11 -13.16 -6.21
N VAL A 38 10.96 -13.07 -6.87
CA VAL A 38 10.84 -13.42 -8.30
C VAL A 38 11.78 -12.56 -9.14
N LEU A 39 11.84 -11.25 -8.91
CA LEU A 39 12.74 -10.34 -9.63
C LEU A 39 14.22 -10.65 -9.36
N VAL A 40 14.61 -10.98 -8.12
CA VAL A 40 15.98 -11.41 -7.81
C VAL A 40 16.33 -12.67 -8.59
N LEU A 41 15.48 -13.69 -8.52
CA LEU A 41 15.71 -14.97 -9.20
C LEU A 41 15.76 -14.79 -10.72
N TRP A 42 14.96 -13.88 -11.26
CA TRP A 42 14.92 -13.58 -12.69
C TRP A 42 16.14 -12.80 -13.17
N THR A 43 16.63 -11.86 -12.37
CA THR A 43 17.72 -10.94 -12.77
C THR A 43 19.10 -11.45 -12.37
N SER A 44 19.19 -12.43 -11.48
CA SER A 44 20.45 -12.92 -10.96
C SER A 44 21.18 -13.80 -11.97
N THR A 45 22.32 -13.31 -12.45
CA THR A 45 23.24 -14.04 -13.32
C THR A 45 24.34 -14.78 -12.55
N ASN A 46 24.56 -14.44 -11.27
CA ASN A 46 25.65 -14.97 -10.46
C ASN A 46 25.21 -15.21 -9.01
N VAL A 47 25.74 -16.26 -8.38
CA VAL A 47 25.45 -16.59 -6.97
C VAL A 47 25.84 -15.45 -6.02
N SER A 48 26.91 -14.71 -6.34
CA SER A 48 27.36 -13.57 -5.53
C SER A 48 26.32 -12.45 -5.44
N LEU A 49 25.61 -12.16 -6.54
CA LEU A 49 24.53 -11.16 -6.54
C LEU A 49 23.36 -11.62 -5.67
N LEU A 50 23.03 -12.91 -5.71
CA LEU A 50 22.03 -13.52 -4.83
C LEU A 50 22.40 -13.37 -3.35
N THR A 51 23.67 -13.64 -2.99
CA THR A 51 24.13 -13.53 -1.60
C THR A 51 24.13 -12.09 -1.09
N GLN A 52 24.56 -11.13 -1.91
CA GLN A 52 24.58 -9.71 -1.54
C GLN A 52 23.18 -9.10 -1.36
N THR A 53 22.16 -9.69 -1.98
CA THR A 53 20.79 -9.15 -1.97
C THR A 53 19.95 -9.73 -0.84
N MET A 54 20.32 -10.89 -0.30
CA MET A 54 19.65 -11.54 0.84
C MET A 54 19.41 -10.63 2.05
N PRO A 55 20.35 -9.77 2.52
CA PRO A 55 20.12 -8.92 3.68
C PRO A 55 18.90 -7.99 3.54
N PHE A 56 18.67 -7.41 2.36
CA PHE A 56 17.51 -6.54 2.13
C PHE A 56 16.19 -7.29 2.31
N PHE A 57 16.10 -8.51 1.75
CA PHE A 57 14.94 -9.36 1.87
C PHE A 57 14.74 -9.87 3.30
N LEU A 58 15.82 -10.22 4.00
CA LEU A 58 15.75 -10.63 5.40
C LEU A 58 15.21 -9.52 6.29
N VAL A 59 15.65 -8.27 6.09
CA VAL A 59 15.12 -7.12 6.84
C VAL A 59 13.65 -6.88 6.51
N LEU A 60 13.29 -6.86 5.22
CA LEU A 60 11.89 -6.76 4.78
C LEU A 60 11.03 -7.87 5.40
N MET A 61 11.48 -9.12 5.34
CA MET A 61 10.77 -10.27 5.90
C MET A 61 10.66 -10.18 7.42
N ALA A 62 11.71 -9.81 8.14
CA ALA A 62 11.69 -9.70 9.60
C ALA A 62 10.69 -8.63 10.07
N VAL A 63 10.73 -7.44 9.45
CA VAL A 63 9.78 -6.35 9.75
C VAL A 63 8.35 -6.80 9.42
N ASN A 64 8.15 -7.46 8.28
CA ASN A 64 6.84 -7.98 7.87
C ASN A 64 6.31 -9.05 8.80
N PHE A 65 7.15 -10.01 9.17
CA PHE A 65 6.78 -11.11 10.03
C PHE A 65 6.46 -10.65 11.45
N PHE A 66 7.21 -9.69 12.00
CA PHE A 66 6.94 -9.11 13.31
C PHE A 66 5.56 -8.44 13.36
N LEU A 67 5.22 -7.65 12.34
CA LEU A 67 3.93 -6.97 12.26
C LEU A 67 2.78 -7.95 12.00
N HIS A 68 3.01 -8.98 11.19
CA HIS A 68 2.05 -10.07 10.98
C HIS A 68 1.79 -10.86 12.28
N GLY A 69 2.85 -11.23 13.00
CA GLY A 69 2.76 -11.93 14.28
C GLY A 69 1.95 -11.15 15.30
N ARG A 70 2.17 -9.83 15.41
CA ARG A 70 1.35 -8.97 16.29
C ARG A 70 -0.13 -8.93 15.89
N TYR A 71 -0.43 -8.95 14.59
CA TYR A 71 -1.82 -9.04 14.14
C TYR A 71 -2.46 -10.38 14.50
N VAL A 72 -1.78 -11.50 14.24
CA VAL A 72 -2.29 -12.85 14.55
C VAL A 72 -2.52 -13.05 16.05
N MET A 73 -1.69 -12.42 16.89
CA MET A 73 -1.84 -12.41 18.36
C MET A 73 -3.01 -11.54 18.86
N GLY A 74 -3.89 -11.05 17.98
CA GLY A 74 -5.10 -10.31 18.37
C GLY A 74 -4.82 -8.94 18.97
N SER A 75 -3.60 -8.41 18.82
CA SER A 75 -3.26 -7.06 19.27
C SER A 75 -3.65 -6.07 18.18
N PRO A 76 -4.75 -5.29 18.32
CA PRO A 76 -5.15 -4.33 17.30
C PRO A 76 -4.00 -3.35 17.06
N LEU A 77 -3.46 -3.35 15.85
CA LEU A 77 -2.39 -2.43 15.48
C LEU A 77 -2.99 -1.04 15.38
N ASN A 78 -2.52 -0.12 16.23
CA ASN A 78 -2.89 1.28 16.12
C ASN A 78 -2.51 1.80 14.72
N ARG A 79 -3.34 2.68 14.15
CA ARG A 79 -3.14 3.37 12.88
C ARG A 79 -1.70 3.89 12.71
N VAL A 80 -1.11 4.42 13.78
CA VAL A 80 0.27 4.92 13.78
C VAL A 80 1.29 3.84 13.42
N VAL A 81 1.13 2.62 13.95
CA VAL A 81 2.05 1.51 13.69
C VAL A 81 1.98 1.09 12.23
N VAL A 82 0.78 1.06 11.65
CA VAL A 82 0.59 0.75 10.22
C VAL A 82 1.25 1.81 9.33
N ILE A 83 1.10 3.10 9.66
CA ILE A 83 1.76 4.19 8.92
C ILE A 83 3.28 4.06 9.00
N VAL A 84 3.84 3.88 10.20
CA VAL A 84 5.29 3.74 10.40
C VAL A 84 5.81 2.52 9.65
N ALA A 85 5.11 1.40 9.71
CA ALA A 85 5.42 0.19 8.98
C ALA A 85 5.48 0.42 7.47
N SER A 86 4.48 1.10 6.89
CA SER A 86 4.46 1.43 5.47
C SER A 86 5.60 2.38 5.08
N VAL A 87 5.90 3.38 5.91
CA VAL A 87 7.06 4.26 5.68
C VAL A 87 8.38 3.48 5.69
N ILE A 88 8.54 2.51 6.59
CA ILE A 88 9.71 1.61 6.59
C ILE A 88 9.80 0.81 5.29
N ASP A 89 8.68 0.28 4.77
CA ASP A 89 8.69 -0.43 3.49
C ASP A 89 9.17 0.49 2.36
N LEU A 90 8.68 1.74 2.32
CA LEU A 90 9.11 2.74 1.34
C LEU A 90 10.62 2.99 1.42
N VAL A 91 11.15 3.19 2.63
CA VAL A 91 12.59 3.41 2.85
C VAL A 91 13.40 2.19 2.41
N LEU A 92 12.95 0.98 2.74
CA LEU A 92 13.63 -0.26 2.33
C LEU A 92 13.61 -0.44 0.81
N ILE A 93 12.49 -0.19 0.15
CA ILE A 93 12.40 -0.24 -1.32
C ILE A 93 13.31 0.83 -1.94
N THR A 94 13.35 2.04 -1.37
CA THR A 94 14.26 3.10 -1.81
C THR A 94 15.72 2.67 -1.68
N ALA A 95 16.08 2.07 -0.54
CA ALA A 95 17.42 1.53 -0.31
C ALA A 95 17.77 0.44 -1.32
N ILE A 96 16.82 -0.45 -1.67
CA ILE A 96 17.00 -1.42 -2.74
C ILE A 96 17.27 -0.72 -4.07
N VAL A 97 16.52 0.34 -4.42
CA VAL A 97 16.73 1.08 -5.68
C VAL A 97 18.11 1.75 -5.76
N VAL A 98 18.63 2.24 -4.64
CA VAL A 98 19.91 2.96 -4.58
C VAL A 98 21.11 2.03 -4.45
N LEU A 99 21.01 1.01 -3.60
CA LEU A 99 22.14 0.19 -3.16
C LEU A 99 22.23 -1.15 -3.90
N TRP A 100 21.40 -1.39 -4.91
CA TRP A 100 21.42 -2.65 -5.64
C TRP A 100 22.76 -2.84 -6.38
N PRO A 101 23.45 -3.99 -6.22
CA PRO A 101 24.78 -4.17 -6.80
C PRO A 101 24.82 -4.26 -8.34
N GLY A 102 23.67 -4.52 -8.98
CA GLY A 102 23.60 -4.71 -10.44
C GLY A 102 23.28 -3.44 -11.22
N SER A 103 22.20 -2.76 -10.86
CA SER A 103 21.74 -1.54 -11.49
C SER A 103 21.02 -0.67 -10.47
N HIS A 104 21.30 0.62 -10.49
CA HIS A 104 20.81 1.59 -9.50
C HIS A 104 19.95 2.67 -10.17
N GLY A 105 19.10 3.32 -9.38
CA GLY A 105 18.29 4.44 -9.82
C GLY A 105 17.34 4.10 -10.97
N LEU A 106 17.44 4.84 -12.07
CA LEU A 106 16.56 4.67 -13.23
C LEU A 106 16.72 3.30 -13.93
N HIS A 107 17.91 2.71 -13.89
CA HIS A 107 18.16 1.39 -14.51
C HIS A 107 17.76 0.22 -13.61
N ASN A 108 17.35 0.51 -12.37
CA ASN A 108 16.90 -0.51 -11.42
C ASN A 108 15.44 -0.91 -11.71
N GLN A 109 15.19 -2.22 -11.83
CA GLN A 109 13.87 -2.80 -12.09
C GLN A 109 13.00 -2.94 -10.82
N PHE A 110 13.60 -2.91 -9.64
CA PHE A 110 12.91 -3.03 -8.35
C PHE A 110 12.04 -1.81 -7.99
N TYR A 111 12.04 -0.76 -8.81
CA TYR A 111 11.07 0.34 -8.67
C TYR A 111 9.60 -0.14 -8.76
N VAL A 112 9.35 -1.30 -9.37
CA VAL A 112 8.01 -1.92 -9.44
C VAL A 112 7.48 -2.25 -8.03
N LEU A 113 8.35 -2.44 -7.04
CA LEU A 113 7.95 -2.72 -5.66
C LEU A 113 7.21 -1.56 -4.98
N TYR A 114 7.35 -0.32 -5.47
CA TYR A 114 6.55 0.81 -4.99
C TYR A 114 5.05 0.62 -5.27
N PHE A 115 4.68 -0.09 -6.34
CA PHE A 115 3.30 -0.18 -6.81
C PHE A 115 2.36 -0.88 -5.82
N PRO A 116 2.61 -2.14 -5.40
CA PRO A 116 1.73 -2.82 -4.46
C PRO A 116 1.66 -2.09 -3.11
N VAL A 117 2.76 -1.48 -2.65
CA VAL A 117 2.79 -0.74 -1.38
C VAL A 117 1.92 0.51 -1.43
N VAL A 118 2.10 1.35 -2.45
CA VAL A 118 1.32 2.58 -2.62
C VAL A 118 -0.16 2.26 -2.81
N PHE A 119 -0.47 1.26 -3.64
CA PHE A 119 -1.83 0.83 -3.87
C PHE A 119 -2.52 0.34 -2.60
N ALA A 120 -1.86 -0.53 -1.84
CA ALA A 120 -2.43 -1.07 -0.62
C ALA A 120 -2.61 -0.02 0.48
N PHE A 121 -1.68 0.92 0.58
CA PHE A 121 -1.84 2.05 1.49
C PHE A 121 -3.06 2.90 1.13
N ALA A 122 -3.28 3.14 -0.17
CA ALA A 122 -4.43 3.88 -0.68
C ALA A 122 -5.79 3.18 -0.47
N LEU A 123 -5.80 1.86 -0.22
CA LEU A 123 -7.02 1.11 0.10
C LEU A 123 -7.47 1.24 1.55
N VAL A 124 -6.58 1.66 2.46
CA VAL A 124 -6.84 1.65 3.91
C VAL A 124 -6.99 3.04 4.50
N PHE A 125 -6.27 4.00 3.93
CA PHE A 125 -6.19 5.34 4.48
C PHE A 125 -7.05 6.34 3.73
N THR A 126 -7.46 7.39 4.45
CA THR A 126 -8.25 8.49 3.90
C THR A 126 -7.47 9.30 2.87
N ARG A 127 -8.19 9.94 1.92
CA ARG A 127 -7.71 10.76 0.79
C ARG A 127 -6.56 11.77 1.05
N ARG A 128 -6.37 12.20 2.30
CA ARG A 128 -5.27 13.14 2.63
C ARG A 128 -3.98 12.41 2.96
N ILE A 129 -4.10 11.27 3.64
CA ILE A 129 -2.95 10.50 4.14
C ILE A 129 -2.36 9.66 3.01
N GLU A 130 -3.18 9.04 2.14
CA GLU A 130 -2.65 8.32 0.99
C GLU A 130 -2.03 9.24 -0.05
N ALA A 131 -2.57 10.44 -0.25
CA ALA A 131 -2.00 11.43 -1.16
C ALA A 131 -0.62 11.87 -0.66
N ALA A 132 -0.48 12.15 0.63
CA ALA A 132 0.81 12.45 1.25
C ALA A 132 1.80 11.27 1.11
N TYR A 133 1.33 10.04 1.31
CA TYR A 133 2.14 8.83 1.15
C TYR A 133 2.59 8.60 -0.30
N THR A 134 1.69 8.81 -1.26
CA THR A 134 1.99 8.70 -2.70
C THR A 134 3.00 9.76 -3.14
N VAL A 135 2.84 11.00 -2.67
CA VAL A 135 3.81 12.08 -2.92
C VAL A 135 5.16 11.73 -2.30
N LEU A 136 5.18 11.22 -1.07
CA LEU A 136 6.41 10.75 -0.43
C LEU A 136 7.08 9.64 -1.24
N ALA A 137 6.32 8.67 -1.76
CA ALA A 137 6.84 7.61 -2.62
C ALA A 137 7.49 8.16 -3.90
N ILE A 138 6.84 9.12 -4.55
CA ILE A 138 7.37 9.79 -5.73
C ILE A 138 8.65 10.55 -5.39
N LEU A 139 8.66 11.31 -4.30
CA LEU A 139 9.84 12.08 -3.87
C LEU A 139 11.02 11.17 -3.51
N LEU A 140 10.78 10.04 -2.84
CA LEU A 140 11.81 9.05 -2.54
C LEU A 140 12.37 8.41 -3.81
N TYR A 141 11.50 8.06 -4.77
CA TYR A 141 11.95 7.50 -6.05
C TYR A 141 12.74 8.51 -6.88
N LEU A 142 12.25 9.74 -7.01
CA LEU A 142 12.97 10.83 -7.68
C LEU A 142 14.30 11.12 -6.98
N GLY A 143 14.29 11.23 -5.66
CA GLY A 143 15.47 11.43 -4.83
C GLY A 143 16.49 10.31 -5.02
N ALA A 144 16.06 9.05 -5.09
CA ALA A 144 16.93 7.92 -5.39
C ALA A 144 17.58 8.06 -6.78
N CYS A 145 16.80 8.37 -7.81
CA CYS A 145 17.32 8.56 -9.17
C CYS A 145 18.31 9.73 -9.28
N LEU A 146 18.06 10.83 -8.56
CA LEU A 146 18.95 11.98 -8.49
C LEU A 146 20.24 11.66 -7.72
N PHE A 147 20.10 10.99 -6.57
CA PHE A 147 21.22 10.59 -5.74
C PHE A 147 22.18 9.64 -6.47
N THR A 148 21.65 8.74 -7.31
CA THR A 148 22.46 7.83 -8.12
C THR A 148 22.97 8.47 -9.42
N GLY A 149 22.66 9.74 -9.69
CA GLY A 149 23.10 10.45 -10.90
C GLY A 149 22.53 9.90 -12.22
N THR A 150 21.41 9.17 -12.15
CA THR A 150 20.82 8.49 -13.33
C THR A 150 19.79 9.34 -14.07
N VAL A 151 19.71 10.63 -13.77
CA VAL A 151 18.78 11.58 -14.41
C VAL A 151 19.59 12.52 -15.29
N PRO A 152 19.51 12.39 -16.63
CA PRO A 152 20.32 13.19 -17.55
C PRO A 152 19.76 14.61 -17.79
N PHE A 153 18.47 14.88 -17.52
CA PHE A 153 17.83 16.20 -17.74
C PHE A 153 18.02 16.73 -19.18
N ASP A 154 18.00 15.84 -20.16
CA ASP A 154 18.29 16.13 -21.58
C ASP A 154 17.07 15.99 -22.50
N LEU A 155 15.88 15.74 -21.94
CA LEU A 155 14.63 15.42 -22.64
C LEU A 155 14.74 14.17 -23.55
N GLY A 156 15.70 13.29 -23.24
CA GLY A 156 15.97 12.04 -23.95
C GLY A 156 15.00 10.90 -23.62
N SER A 157 15.39 9.67 -23.97
CA SER A 157 14.62 8.47 -23.66
C SER A 157 14.45 8.25 -22.15
N ASP A 158 15.48 8.59 -21.39
CA ASP A 158 15.57 8.30 -19.96
C ASP A 158 14.64 9.21 -19.15
N ASP A 159 14.49 10.47 -19.57
CA ASP A 159 13.50 11.39 -19.00
C ASP A 159 12.07 10.89 -19.24
N LYS A 160 11.79 10.31 -20.42
CA LYS A 160 10.47 9.70 -20.69
C LYS A 160 10.22 8.48 -19.81
N VAL A 161 11.25 7.65 -19.57
CA VAL A 161 11.15 6.52 -18.64
C VAL A 161 10.87 7.02 -17.22
N LEU A 162 11.58 8.04 -16.76
CA LEU A 162 11.37 8.64 -15.44
C LEU A 162 9.93 9.13 -15.28
N VAL A 163 9.44 9.92 -16.25
CA VAL A 163 8.06 10.45 -16.26
C VAL A 163 7.04 9.31 -16.24
N MET A 164 7.22 8.29 -17.09
CA MET A 164 6.33 7.12 -17.11
C MET A 164 6.27 6.43 -15.74
N ARG A 165 7.41 6.22 -15.09
CA ARG A 165 7.45 5.56 -13.78
C ARG A 165 6.76 6.39 -12.70
N VAL A 166 6.96 7.71 -12.69
CA VAL A 166 6.27 8.62 -11.76
C VAL A 166 4.76 8.60 -12.00
N ILE A 167 4.32 8.64 -13.26
CA ILE A 167 2.90 8.55 -13.63
C ILE A 167 2.30 7.23 -13.13
N VAL A 168 3.00 6.11 -13.30
CA VAL A 168 2.50 4.80 -12.84
C VAL A 168 2.41 4.75 -11.32
N ILE A 169 3.40 5.25 -10.57
CA ILE A 169 3.33 5.34 -9.10
C ILE A 169 2.12 6.19 -8.68
N ALA A 170 1.92 7.34 -9.30
CA ALA A 170 0.77 8.21 -9.04
C ALA A 170 -0.55 7.52 -9.38
N ALA A 171 -0.60 6.78 -10.49
CA ALA A 171 -1.76 6.00 -10.89
C ALA A 171 -2.11 4.93 -9.86
N MET A 172 -1.14 4.22 -9.29
CA MET A 172 -1.40 3.23 -8.23
C MET A 172 -2.06 3.85 -7.01
N GLY A 173 -1.61 5.03 -6.57
CA GLY A 173 -2.25 5.77 -5.48
C GLY A 173 -3.67 6.21 -5.84
N PHE A 174 -3.86 6.73 -7.06
CA PHE A 174 -5.16 7.13 -7.56
C PHE A 174 -6.15 5.96 -7.66
N LEU A 175 -5.73 4.82 -8.19
CA LEU A 175 -6.56 3.62 -8.35
C LEU A 175 -7.03 3.09 -6.98
N GLY A 176 -6.14 3.03 -5.99
CA GLY A 176 -6.52 2.60 -4.64
C GLY A 176 -7.58 3.52 -4.02
N ASN A 177 -7.36 4.84 -4.11
CA ASN A 177 -8.31 5.83 -3.62
C ASN A 177 -9.67 5.78 -4.37
N TYR A 178 -9.65 5.58 -5.69
CA TYR A 178 -10.87 5.42 -6.48
C TYR A 178 -11.67 4.18 -6.06
N TYR A 179 -10.99 3.05 -5.84
CA TYR A 179 -11.62 1.82 -5.39
C TYR A 179 -12.24 1.97 -3.99
N PHE A 180 -11.53 2.64 -3.07
CA PHE A 180 -12.05 2.95 -1.72
C PHE A 180 -13.36 3.75 -1.79
N ARG A 181 -13.44 4.74 -2.70
CA ARG A 181 -14.66 5.53 -2.91
C ARG A 181 -15.85 4.68 -3.36
N ILE A 182 -15.64 3.79 -4.34
CA ILE A 182 -16.69 2.90 -4.83
C ILE A 182 -17.22 2.01 -3.70
N GLN A 183 -16.33 1.45 -2.88
CA GLN A 183 -16.74 0.63 -1.74
C GLN A 183 -17.59 1.42 -0.74
N ARG A 184 -17.18 2.66 -0.42
CA ARG A 184 -17.92 3.49 0.53
C ARG A 184 -19.31 3.87 0.00
N ASP A 185 -19.41 4.18 -1.29
CA ASP A 185 -20.70 4.50 -1.93
C ASP A 185 -21.65 3.28 -1.90
N ARG A 186 -21.13 2.06 -2.08
CA ARG A 186 -21.90 0.80 -1.95
C ARG A 186 -22.39 0.54 -0.52
N LEU A 187 -21.55 0.79 0.48
CA LEU A 187 -21.92 0.63 1.89
C LEU A 187 -23.03 1.61 2.32
N VAL A 188 -22.99 2.85 1.83
CA VAL A 188 -24.04 3.85 2.07
C VAL A 188 -25.36 3.43 1.42
N GLN A 189 -25.32 2.90 0.20
CA GLN A 189 -26.51 2.42 -0.51
C GLN A 189 -27.14 1.20 0.18
N ALA A 190 -26.33 0.21 0.58
CA ALA A 190 -26.80 -0.95 1.33
C ALA A 190 -27.47 -0.55 2.65
N SER A 191 -26.87 0.39 3.39
CA SER A 191 -27.42 0.90 4.66
C SER A 191 -28.73 1.67 4.48
N ARG A 192 -28.93 2.33 3.33
CA ARG A 192 -30.19 3.03 3.01
C ARG A 192 -31.29 2.05 2.62
N GLY A 193 -30.97 1.02 1.83
CA GLY A 193 -31.91 -0.03 1.45
C GLY A 193 -32.41 -0.85 2.65
N ASP A 194 -31.53 -1.15 3.61
CA ASP A 194 -31.88 -1.84 4.86
C ASP A 194 -32.84 -1.02 5.74
N ARG A 195 -32.73 0.32 5.71
CA ARG A 195 -33.61 1.21 6.48
C ARG A 195 -34.99 1.34 5.86
N SER A 196 -35.11 1.35 4.53
CA SER A 196 -36.41 1.44 3.86
C SER A 196 -37.26 0.19 4.08
N THR A 197 -36.68 -1.01 3.95
CA THR A 197 -37.37 -2.27 4.22
C THR A 197 -37.82 -2.39 5.67
N LEU A 198 -36.99 -1.97 6.63
CA LEU A 198 -37.40 -1.94 8.05
C LEU A 198 -38.54 -0.96 8.32
N SER A 199 -38.58 0.19 7.64
CA SER A 199 -39.70 1.14 7.77
C SER A 199 -41.00 0.61 7.17
N GLU A 200 -40.93 -0.10 6.04
CA GLU A 200 -42.10 -0.74 5.41
C GLU A 200 -42.68 -1.85 6.29
N ILE A 201 -41.84 -2.74 6.83
CA ILE A 201 -42.27 -3.81 7.74
C ILE A 201 -42.91 -3.22 9.00
N ARG A 202 -42.31 -2.17 9.58
CA ARG A 202 -42.86 -1.51 10.77
C ARG A 202 -44.19 -0.80 10.48
N GLY A 203 -44.35 -0.21 9.30
CA GLY A 203 -45.61 0.38 8.85
C GLY A 203 -46.71 -0.66 8.63
N GLY A 204 -46.35 -1.83 8.07
CA GLY A 204 -47.29 -2.93 7.82
C GLY A 204 -47.76 -3.66 9.09
N LEU A 205 -47.02 -3.59 10.19
CA LEU A 205 -47.39 -4.18 11.49
C LEU A 205 -48.21 -3.24 12.39
N ALA A 206 -48.38 -1.97 12.00
CA ALA A 206 -49.15 -0.97 12.73
C ALA A 206 -50.60 -0.83 12.26
N HIS A 207 -50.99 -1.64 11.26
CA HIS A 207 -52.35 -1.81 10.74
C HIS A 207 -52.83 -3.24 11.06
#